data_AF-A0A078AT51-F1
#
_entry.id   AF-A0A078AT51-F1
#
_cell.length_a   1.000
_cell.length_b   1.000
_cell.length_c   1.000
_cell.angle_alpha   90.00
_cell.angle_beta   90.00
_cell.angle_gamma   90.00
#
_symmetry.space_group_name_H-M   'P 1'
#
loop_
_entity.id
_entity.type
_entity.pdbx_description
1 polymer ?
#
loop_
_entity_poly.entity_id
_entity_poly.type
_entity_poly.pdbx_seq_one_letter_code
_entity_poly.pdbx_strand_id
1 'polypeptide(L)'
;MQTYNNLMNFNQQLFLQTLEEQECQEILCLLHSWRYNVVLSKYPKQFRNREANSLGGKRRRTNSIGMQHKNQNGLQLMPSLMCRLPQTEMSMPQKISSEVSATRYFLYIYNISANVWSLVESSFDVKAVRFDRLGNIYYLDAENCARNSLNEKLICGVSDFEVTVEKKIIALNDGSGIVPADTVSSQFKPALVSQYQYKAITGFKGITLLKDEPILISNDGTVDAVYGGGKLVSISAGIDGSLWALQDENNATDFTLLKWQTVAQKWYSVEGAKGVCLSAYNEISVALVNSIGLLSLSSQTGHQNEAEYVVTVPTSVPTSEPSATSPSQSLTQAPSTQPPATTTTQQQIIVNSQQYQSLLANADDFQWIMNQIPNKNFTKVTQIYGADENQRSIQEGIDAFSNRTDIILLYKTDHNSITGYYINGSTPSDSSPLYRRVKSVIFSLSARQSLPYNRTEVSTISYYSSNKKFFVLSASQIDLVFTPRCGSDINGYYTDDFQNQEEEKQGSQVTYIRLNSLLTGNSVESVSAVSCKRIEMYLAQ
;
A
#
# COMPACT_ATOMS: atom_id res chain seq x y z
N MET A 1 53.74 12.23 -53.93
CA MET A 1 53.54 11.02 -54.76
C MET A 1 53.13 9.92 -53.80
N GLN A 2 51.88 9.43 -53.89
CA GLN A 2 51.55 8.12 -54.51
C GLN A 2 52.19 6.97 -53.72
N THR A 3 51.41 6.04 -53.14
CA THR A 3 50.31 5.30 -53.80
C THR A 3 49.05 5.14 -52.91
N TYR A 4 47.90 5.48 -53.51
CA TYR A 4 46.55 4.86 -53.49
C TYR A 4 46.19 3.84 -52.38
N ASN A 5 45.03 3.92 -51.71
CA ASN A 5 43.60 3.96 -52.15
C ASN A 5 42.99 2.59 -52.49
N ASN A 6 41.68 2.48 -52.21
CA ASN A 6 40.76 1.31 -52.24
C ASN A 6 40.63 0.62 -50.86
N LEU A 7 39.43 0.29 -50.35
CA LEU A 7 38.08 0.36 -50.96
C LEU A 7 37.02 0.70 -49.89
N MET A 8 36.05 1.54 -50.24
CA MET A 8 34.84 1.79 -49.45
C MET A 8 33.65 1.87 -50.41
N ASN A 9 32.75 0.87 -50.38
CA ASN A 9 31.34 0.87 -50.86
C ASN A 9 30.78 -0.57 -50.95
N PHE A 10 29.45 -0.69 -51.05
CA PHE A 10 28.64 -1.93 -51.17
C PHE A 10 28.76 -2.89 -49.96
N ASN A 11 27.72 -3.15 -49.15
CA ASN A 11 26.28 -2.93 -49.34
C ASN A 11 25.56 -2.52 -48.04
N GLN A 12 24.58 -1.62 -48.17
CA GLN A 12 23.41 -1.62 -47.30
C GLN A 12 22.33 -2.51 -47.94
N GLN A 13 21.84 -3.54 -47.24
CA GLN A 13 20.41 -3.87 -47.09
C GLN A 13 20.20 -5.27 -46.46
N LEU A 14 19.01 -5.41 -45.86
CA LEU A 14 18.32 -6.65 -45.44
C LEU A 14 18.79 -7.38 -44.17
N PHE A 15 17.92 -7.27 -43.14
CA PHE A 15 17.48 -8.28 -42.16
C PHE A 15 18.55 -9.01 -41.33
N LEU A 16 18.64 -8.82 -40.00
CA LEU A 16 17.67 -9.07 -38.88
C LEU A 16 17.95 -10.41 -38.17
N GLN A 17 17.67 -10.44 -36.85
CA GLN A 17 17.92 -11.53 -35.90
C GLN A 17 19.39 -11.92 -35.68
N THR A 18 20.05 -11.26 -34.71
CA THR A 18 20.52 -11.86 -33.43
C THR A 18 21.43 -10.87 -32.71
N LEU A 19 21.03 -10.40 -31.53
CA LEU A 19 21.87 -9.87 -30.45
C LEU A 19 20.94 -9.49 -29.27
N GLU A 20 20.64 -10.48 -28.44
CA GLU A 20 20.09 -10.26 -27.10
C GLU A 20 21.22 -10.42 -26.06
N GLU A 21 20.96 -9.91 -24.86
CA GLU A 21 21.80 -9.95 -23.65
C GLU A 21 23.03 -9.01 -23.61
N GLN A 22 23.30 -8.54 -22.37
CA GLN A 22 24.49 -7.80 -21.90
C GLN A 22 24.79 -6.42 -22.53
N GLU A 23 24.14 -5.37 -22.01
CA GLU A 23 24.77 -4.48 -21.00
C GLU A 23 23.82 -3.35 -20.57
N CYS A 24 23.36 -3.35 -19.31
CA CYS A 24 22.83 -2.17 -18.61
C CYS A 24 22.72 -2.43 -17.10
N GLN A 25 23.86 -2.48 -16.39
CA GLN A 25 23.86 -2.35 -14.93
C GLN A 25 23.80 -0.86 -14.52
N GLU A 26 23.60 -0.62 -13.22
CA GLU A 26 23.57 0.70 -12.56
C GLU A 26 22.44 1.65 -12.96
N ILE A 27 21.32 1.52 -12.23
CA ILE A 27 20.80 2.60 -11.36
C ILE A 27 20.07 1.90 -10.19
N LEU A 28 20.57 2.09 -8.96
CA LEU A 28 19.84 1.66 -7.76
C LEU A 28 18.82 2.75 -7.38
N CYS A 29 17.54 2.39 -7.31
CA CYS A 29 16.52 3.23 -6.69
C CYS A 29 15.94 2.54 -5.44
N LEU A 30 16.05 3.24 -4.30
CA LEU A 30 15.52 2.83 -3.00
C LEU A 30 13.99 2.95 -2.97
N LEU A 31 13.27 1.87 -2.66
CA LEU A 31 11.82 1.88 -2.38
C LEU A 31 11.47 0.98 -1.19
N HIS A 32 11.07 1.59 -0.08
CA HIS A 32 10.70 0.88 1.16
C HIS A 32 9.59 1.61 1.96
N SER A 33 8.40 1.77 1.38
CA SER A 33 7.23 2.38 2.08
C SER A 33 5.85 1.95 1.54
N TRP A 34 5.58 0.64 1.49
CA TRP A 34 4.23 0.12 1.20
C TRP A 34 3.28 0.32 2.38
N ARG A 35 2.39 1.33 2.35
CA ARG A 35 1.15 1.35 3.15
C ARG A 35 0.02 2.14 2.45
N TYR A 36 -1.20 1.63 2.65
CA TYR A 36 -2.51 2.27 2.42
C TYR A 36 -2.95 2.55 0.96
N ASN A 37 -3.88 1.73 0.47
CA ASN A 37 -4.85 2.18 -0.53
C ASN A 37 -6.01 2.88 0.20
N VAL A 38 -6.24 4.16 -0.12
CA VAL A 38 -7.21 5.03 0.57
C VAL A 38 -8.14 5.67 -0.46
N VAL A 39 -9.45 5.52 -0.28
CA VAL A 39 -10.46 5.98 -1.24
C VAL A 39 -11.68 6.54 -0.51
N LEU A 40 -12.46 7.33 -1.25
CA LEU A 40 -13.56 8.15 -0.74
C LEU A 40 -14.88 7.71 -1.37
N SER A 41 -15.94 7.69 -0.56
CA SER A 41 -17.31 7.48 -1.05
C SER A 41 -18.22 8.66 -0.65
N LYS A 42 -19.35 8.78 -1.36
CA LYS A 42 -20.25 9.93 -1.31
C LYS A 42 -21.68 9.45 -1.06
N TYR A 43 -22.24 9.75 0.11
CA TYR A 43 -23.58 9.33 0.50
C TYR A 43 -24.51 10.50 0.87
N PRO A 44 -25.72 10.59 0.28
CA PRO A 44 -26.78 11.46 0.78
C PRO A 44 -27.45 10.82 2.01
N LYS A 45 -27.63 11.59 3.08
CA LYS A 45 -28.19 11.09 4.35
C LYS A 45 -29.72 11.05 4.31
N GLN A 46 -30.31 9.86 4.32
CA GLN A 46 -31.75 9.70 4.54
C GLN A 46 -32.08 9.75 6.05
N PHE A 47 -33.05 10.59 6.43
CA PHE A 47 -33.58 10.64 7.80
C PHE A 47 -34.95 9.95 7.87
N ARG A 48 -35.10 9.01 8.81
CA ARG A 48 -36.35 8.31 9.07
C ARG A 48 -37.04 8.92 10.30
N ASN A 49 -37.84 9.95 10.08
CA ASN A 49 -38.55 10.63 11.17
C ASN A 49 -39.51 9.68 11.88
N ARG A 50 -39.34 9.51 13.20
CA ARG A 50 -40.41 9.03 14.09
C ARG A 50 -41.15 10.23 14.63
N GLU A 51 -42.41 10.40 14.23
CA GLU A 51 -43.27 11.41 14.83
C GLU A 51 -43.63 11.01 16.27
N ALA A 52 -43.46 11.94 17.20
CA ALA A 52 -43.96 11.84 18.57
C ALA A 52 -45.02 12.93 18.76
N ASN A 53 -46.28 12.51 18.85
CA ASN A 53 -47.41 13.44 19.02
C ASN A 53 -47.34 14.13 20.39
N SER A 54 -47.39 15.46 20.40
CA SER A 54 -47.62 16.27 21.60
C SER A 54 -48.44 17.51 21.24
N LEU A 55 -49.52 17.76 22.00
CA LEU A 55 -50.51 18.80 21.75
C LEU A 55 -50.24 20.05 22.60
N GLY A 56 -50.26 21.25 21.99
CA GLY A 56 -50.33 22.48 22.79
C GLY A 56 -50.20 23.82 22.06
N GLY A 57 -51.15 24.74 22.28
CA GLY A 57 -50.79 26.15 22.51
C GLY A 57 -51.10 27.24 21.47
N LYS A 58 -52.38 27.55 21.26
CA LYS A 58 -52.95 28.92 21.08
C LYS A 58 -52.14 30.03 20.33
N ARG A 59 -52.64 30.38 19.13
CA ARG A 59 -52.94 31.75 18.61
C ARG A 59 -52.16 32.97 19.15
N ARG A 60 -51.59 33.77 18.21
CA ARG A 60 -51.93 35.21 18.07
C ARG A 60 -51.75 35.69 16.61
N ARG A 61 -52.36 36.84 16.28
CA ARG A 61 -52.32 37.51 14.95
C ARG A 61 -51.51 38.80 15.03
N THR A 62 -50.86 39.17 13.93
CA THR A 62 -50.64 40.57 13.51
C THR A 62 -50.55 40.63 11.97
N ASN A 63 -50.82 41.81 11.39
CA ASN A 63 -50.95 42.05 9.94
C ASN A 63 -49.84 43.00 9.42
N SER A 64 -49.92 43.34 8.12
CA SER A 64 -49.37 44.53 7.42
C SER A 64 -47.90 44.45 6.92
N ILE A 65 -47.43 45.16 5.86
CA ILE A 65 -47.97 45.62 4.54
C ILE A 65 -46.80 46.30 3.77
N GLY A 66 -46.83 46.37 2.43
CA GLY A 66 -45.93 47.20 1.59
C GLY A 66 -44.92 46.39 0.75
N MET A 67 -45.05 46.33 -0.58
CA MET A 67 -44.55 47.29 -1.61
C MET A 67 -43.00 47.29 -1.73
N GLN A 68 -42.44 46.74 -2.82
CA GLN A 68 -42.16 47.39 -4.12
C GLN A 68 -41.14 48.55 -4.01
N HIS A 69 -40.05 48.62 -4.79
CA HIS A 69 -40.03 48.56 -6.27
C HIS A 69 -38.64 48.15 -6.86
N LYS A 70 -38.51 48.27 -8.21
CA LYS A 70 -37.33 48.07 -9.09
C LYS A 70 -36.04 48.83 -8.63
N ASN A 71 -34.81 48.56 -9.11
CA ASN A 71 -34.42 48.16 -10.48
C ASN A 71 -33.05 47.43 -10.61
N GLN A 72 -32.71 47.04 -11.84
CA GLN A 72 -31.53 46.25 -12.22
C GLN A 72 -30.19 47.02 -12.24
N ASN A 73 -29.09 46.30 -11.97
CA ASN A 73 -27.84 46.39 -12.75
C ASN A 73 -27.07 45.07 -12.57
N GLY A 74 -26.43 44.57 -13.64
CA GLY A 74 -25.83 43.23 -13.65
C GLY A 74 -24.31 43.21 -13.48
N LEU A 75 -23.83 42.31 -12.63
CA LEU A 75 -22.48 41.74 -12.73
C LEU A 75 -22.59 40.21 -12.78
N GLN A 76 -21.88 39.58 -13.71
CA GLN A 76 -22.03 38.17 -14.04
C GLN A 76 -20.92 37.35 -13.38
N LEU A 77 -21.17 36.86 -12.16
CA LEU A 77 -20.27 35.97 -11.43
C LEU A 77 -20.50 34.50 -11.86
N MET A 78 -19.46 33.88 -12.42
CA MET A 78 -19.41 32.44 -12.73
C MET A 78 -18.90 31.64 -11.52
N PRO A 79 -19.62 30.61 -11.04
CA PRO A 79 -19.15 29.79 -9.92
C PRO A 79 -18.72 28.36 -10.31
N SER A 80 -17.57 27.95 -9.77
CA SER A 80 -17.19 26.60 -9.32
C SER A 80 -17.48 25.38 -10.21
N LEU A 81 -16.41 24.71 -10.65
CA LEU A 81 -16.47 23.40 -11.32
C LEU A 81 -16.68 22.26 -10.30
N MET A 82 -17.92 22.04 -9.87
CA MET A 82 -18.34 20.77 -9.27
C MET A 82 -18.93 19.85 -10.34
N CYS A 83 -18.64 18.54 -10.26
CA CYS A 83 -19.25 17.53 -11.13
C CYS A 83 -20.78 17.52 -10.98
N ARG A 84 -21.48 18.10 -11.95
CA ARG A 84 -22.94 18.08 -12.10
C ARG A 84 -23.32 17.16 -13.26
N LEU A 85 -24.25 16.25 -12.99
CA LEU A 85 -24.94 15.47 -14.02
C LEU A 85 -25.76 16.40 -14.94
N PRO A 86 -25.86 16.12 -16.25
CA PRO A 86 -26.79 16.82 -17.11
C PRO A 86 -28.23 16.49 -16.70
N GLN A 87 -29.08 17.51 -16.55
CA GLN A 87 -30.51 17.34 -16.29
C GLN A 87 -31.30 17.58 -17.58
N THR A 88 -32.16 16.62 -17.92
CA THR A 88 -33.27 16.79 -18.86
C THR A 88 -34.59 16.55 -18.11
N GLU A 89 -35.61 17.31 -18.47
CA GLU A 89 -36.90 17.41 -17.75
C GLU A 89 -37.72 16.09 -17.84
N MET A 90 -38.78 15.83 -17.06
CA MET A 90 -39.78 16.78 -16.56
C MET A 90 -40.68 16.20 -15.45
N SER A 91 -40.89 16.94 -14.35
CA SER A 91 -42.17 17.03 -13.60
C SER A 91 -42.07 18.02 -12.42
N MET A 92 -43.21 18.46 -11.88
CA MET A 92 -43.34 19.68 -11.06
C MET A 92 -43.43 19.44 -9.52
N PRO A 93 -43.36 20.48 -8.67
CA PRO A 93 -42.64 20.38 -7.40
C PRO A 93 -43.49 20.11 -6.16
N GLN A 94 -42.87 19.50 -5.15
CA GLN A 94 -43.25 19.65 -3.76
C GLN A 94 -42.10 20.32 -2.99
N LYS A 95 -42.27 21.60 -2.61
CA LYS A 95 -41.26 22.35 -1.84
C LYS A 95 -41.28 21.95 -0.36
N ILE A 96 -40.86 20.72 -0.08
CA ILE A 96 -40.35 20.35 1.24
C ILE A 96 -38.94 20.92 1.31
N SER A 97 -38.72 21.92 2.17
CA SER A 97 -37.37 22.37 2.50
C SER A 97 -36.72 21.40 3.48
N SER A 98 -36.42 20.19 3.00
CA SER A 98 -35.34 19.42 3.61
C SER A 98 -34.07 20.25 3.45
N GLU A 99 -33.44 20.58 4.58
CA GLU A 99 -32.11 21.17 4.55
C GLU A 99 -31.21 20.20 3.79
N VAL A 100 -30.58 20.67 2.71
CA VAL A 100 -29.65 19.87 1.93
C VAL A 100 -28.40 19.72 2.78
N SER A 101 -28.40 18.69 3.64
CA SER A 101 -27.30 18.39 4.55
C SER A 101 -25.99 18.35 3.75
N ALA A 102 -24.98 19.09 4.21
CA ALA A 102 -23.70 19.18 3.54
C ALA A 102 -23.19 17.78 3.17
N THR A 103 -22.74 17.62 1.91
CA THR A 103 -22.21 16.33 1.44
C THR A 103 -20.98 15.99 2.27
N ARG A 104 -21.08 14.97 3.11
CA ARG A 104 -19.96 14.39 3.84
C ARG A 104 -19.20 13.43 2.93
N TYR A 105 -17.90 13.34 3.13
CA TYR A 105 -17.00 12.48 2.38
C TYR A 105 -16.19 11.66 3.36
N PHE A 106 -16.33 10.33 3.31
CA PHE A 106 -15.77 9.44 4.32
C PHE A 106 -14.45 8.84 3.83
N LEU A 107 -13.45 8.79 4.73
CA LEU A 107 -12.13 8.24 4.47
C LEU A 107 -12.12 6.73 4.72
N TYR A 108 -11.94 5.90 3.69
CA TYR A 108 -11.84 4.45 3.83
C TYR A 108 -10.42 3.94 3.55
N ILE A 109 -9.96 3.01 4.38
CA ILE A 109 -8.75 2.20 4.17
C ILE A 109 -9.18 0.84 3.61
N TYR A 110 -8.50 0.39 2.56
CA TYR A 110 -8.68 -0.97 2.05
C TYR A 110 -7.77 -1.96 2.76
N ASN A 111 -8.36 -2.99 3.33
CA ASN A 111 -7.65 -4.17 3.78
C ASN A 111 -7.61 -5.20 2.64
N ILE A 112 -6.53 -5.19 1.87
CA ILE A 112 -6.27 -6.13 0.75
C ILE A 112 -6.45 -7.58 1.22
N SER A 113 -5.89 -7.91 2.39
CA SER A 113 -5.90 -9.26 2.98
C SER A 113 -7.28 -9.76 3.41
N ALA A 114 -8.27 -8.87 3.53
CA ALA A 114 -9.65 -9.19 3.89
C ALA A 114 -10.66 -8.89 2.75
N ASN A 115 -10.23 -8.22 1.67
CA ASN A 115 -11.09 -7.64 0.64
C ASN A 115 -12.18 -6.67 1.18
N VAL A 116 -11.89 -5.98 2.28
CA VAL A 116 -12.86 -5.10 2.98
C VAL A 116 -12.40 -3.65 2.97
N TRP A 117 -13.35 -2.73 2.74
CA TRP A 117 -13.15 -1.30 2.99
C TRP A 117 -13.62 -0.93 4.40
N SER A 118 -12.68 -0.53 5.26
CA SER A 118 -12.95 -0.09 6.62
C SER A 118 -12.95 1.43 6.70
N LEU A 119 -13.88 2.01 7.45
CA LEU A 119 -13.92 3.45 7.73
C LEU A 119 -12.75 3.83 8.66
N VAL A 120 -11.93 4.81 8.28
CA VAL A 120 -10.79 5.30 9.09
C VAL A 120 -11.28 6.20 10.22
N GLU A 121 -12.07 7.21 9.88
CA GLU A 121 -12.63 8.18 10.83
C GLU A 121 -14.00 8.67 10.34
N SER A 122 -14.97 8.83 11.25
CA SER A 122 -16.33 9.29 10.95
C SER A 122 -16.56 10.78 11.23
N SER A 123 -15.61 11.44 11.90
CA SER A 123 -15.58 12.87 12.25
C SER A 123 -14.86 13.74 11.22
N PHE A 124 -13.97 13.18 10.40
CA PHE A 124 -13.14 13.92 9.44
C PHE A 124 -13.64 13.77 8.00
N ASP A 125 -14.10 14.87 7.40
CA ASP A 125 -14.65 14.88 6.03
C ASP A 125 -13.56 15.22 5.00
N VAL A 126 -13.24 14.27 4.12
CA VAL A 126 -12.08 14.33 3.19
C VAL A 126 -12.54 14.30 1.73
N LYS A 127 -12.29 15.36 0.97
CA LYS A 127 -12.59 15.49 -0.47
C LYS A 127 -11.60 14.78 -1.40
N ALA A 128 -10.32 14.72 -1.02
CA ALA A 128 -9.29 14.05 -1.80
C ALA A 128 -8.17 13.51 -0.89
N VAL A 129 -7.48 12.47 -1.34
CA VAL A 129 -6.27 11.93 -0.72
C VAL A 129 -5.13 12.02 -1.73
N ARG A 130 -3.94 12.38 -1.26
CA ARG A 130 -2.72 12.58 -2.05
C ARG A 130 -1.54 11.91 -1.35
N PHE A 131 -0.54 11.52 -2.12
CA PHE A 131 0.67 10.89 -1.61
C PHE A 131 1.88 11.60 -2.23
N ASP A 132 2.90 11.93 -1.44
CA ASP A 132 4.19 12.26 -2.04
C ASP A 132 4.93 11.00 -2.51
N ARG A 133 6.00 11.17 -3.30
CA ARG A 133 6.80 10.05 -3.86
C ARG A 133 7.52 9.19 -2.81
N LEU A 134 7.44 9.53 -1.51
CA LEU A 134 7.91 8.69 -0.40
C LEU A 134 6.76 7.93 0.30
N GLY A 135 5.51 8.15 -0.12
CA GLY A 135 4.30 7.54 0.46
C GLY A 135 3.72 8.31 1.65
N ASN A 136 4.13 9.55 1.91
CA ASN A 136 3.51 10.36 2.97
C ASN A 136 2.10 10.79 2.53
N ILE A 137 1.11 10.56 3.39
CA ILE A 137 -0.31 10.83 3.09
C ILE A 137 -0.66 12.30 3.39
N TYR A 138 -1.45 12.89 2.49
CA TYR A 138 -2.04 14.21 2.61
C TYR A 138 -3.54 14.17 2.27
N TYR A 139 -4.31 15.08 2.83
CA TYR A 139 -5.77 15.14 2.69
C TYR A 139 -6.23 16.52 2.23
N LEU A 140 -7.20 16.59 1.31
CA LEU A 140 -8.02 17.80 1.11
C LEU A 140 -9.29 17.64 1.93
N ASP A 141 -9.58 18.55 2.86
CA ASP A 141 -10.79 18.48 3.69
C ASP A 141 -12.02 19.14 3.04
N ALA A 142 -13.19 18.98 3.68
CA ALA A 142 -14.43 19.62 3.24
C ALA A 142 -14.37 21.17 3.19
N GLU A 143 -13.42 21.81 3.88
CA GLU A 143 -13.24 23.27 3.95
C GLU A 143 -12.28 23.81 2.87
N ASN A 144 -11.87 22.99 1.90
CA ASN A 144 -10.84 23.32 0.90
C ASN A 144 -9.47 23.62 1.54
N CYS A 145 -9.14 22.91 2.63
CA CYS A 145 -7.82 22.94 3.25
C CYS A 145 -7.05 21.64 3.02
N ALA A 146 -5.81 21.76 2.53
CA ALA A 146 -4.88 20.65 2.47
C ALA A 146 -4.23 20.43 3.85
N ARG A 147 -4.10 19.16 4.24
CA ARG A 147 -3.60 18.71 5.55
C ARG A 147 -2.56 17.60 5.42
N ASN A 148 -1.69 17.47 6.41
CA ASN A 148 -0.79 16.33 6.54
C ASN A 148 -1.45 15.13 7.27
N SER A 149 -0.69 14.05 7.43
CA SER A 149 -1.09 12.84 8.18
C SER A 149 -1.38 13.06 9.68
N LEU A 150 -1.03 14.21 10.25
CA LEU A 150 -1.37 14.62 11.62
C LEU A 150 -2.63 15.52 11.67
N ASN A 151 -3.34 15.64 10.54
CA ASN A 151 -4.51 16.51 10.33
C ASN A 151 -4.23 18.02 10.53
N GLU A 152 -2.96 18.45 10.58
CA GLU A 152 -2.58 19.87 10.64
C GLU A 152 -2.88 20.56 9.31
N LYS A 153 -3.49 21.75 9.35
CA LYS A 153 -3.76 22.56 8.14
C LYS A 153 -2.46 23.13 7.59
N LEU A 154 -2.16 22.83 6.33
CA LEU A 154 -1.00 23.33 5.60
C LEU A 154 -1.33 24.60 4.79
N ILE A 155 -2.48 24.58 4.11
CA ILE A 155 -3.01 25.67 3.27
C ILE A 155 -4.54 25.52 3.16
N CYS A 156 -5.26 26.62 2.95
CA CYS A 156 -6.70 26.65 2.67
C CYS A 156 -7.01 27.50 1.43
N GLY A 157 -8.18 27.32 0.83
CA GLY A 157 -8.58 28.01 -0.41
C GLY A 157 -8.10 27.29 -1.68
N VAL A 158 -8.08 25.96 -1.65
CA VAL A 158 -7.56 25.13 -2.74
C VAL A 158 -8.57 24.07 -3.18
N SER A 159 -8.72 23.87 -4.49
CA SER A 159 -9.69 22.95 -5.11
C SER A 159 -9.12 21.56 -5.35
N ASP A 160 -7.82 21.49 -5.61
CA ASP A 160 -7.01 20.26 -5.65
C ASP A 160 -5.56 20.63 -5.27
N PHE A 161 -4.73 19.64 -4.95
CA PHE A 161 -3.31 19.84 -4.65
C PHE A 161 -2.50 18.55 -4.82
N GLU A 162 -1.19 18.73 -4.90
CA GLU A 162 -0.17 17.68 -4.76
C GLU A 162 0.99 18.17 -3.89
N VAL A 163 1.82 17.25 -3.39
CA VAL A 163 2.95 17.57 -2.50
C VAL A 163 4.22 16.86 -2.97
N THR A 164 5.31 17.62 -3.16
CA THR A 164 6.62 17.05 -3.49
C THR A 164 7.31 16.44 -2.28
N VAL A 165 8.31 15.59 -2.51
CA VAL A 165 9.17 15.05 -1.43
C VAL A 165 9.85 16.15 -0.60
N GLU A 166 10.14 17.30 -1.21
CA GLU A 166 10.70 18.50 -0.59
C GLU A 166 9.67 19.34 0.19
N LYS A 167 8.45 18.81 0.40
CA LYS A 167 7.35 19.46 1.13
C LYS A 167 6.89 20.78 0.50
N LYS A 168 7.07 20.91 -0.82
CA LYS A 168 6.49 21.98 -1.64
C LYS A 168 5.12 21.52 -2.16
N ILE A 169 4.10 22.30 -1.86
CA ILE A 169 2.71 22.05 -2.22
C ILE A 169 2.43 22.79 -3.53
N ILE A 170 2.01 22.06 -4.57
CA ILE A 170 1.49 22.67 -5.80
C ILE A 170 -0.02 22.47 -5.76
N ALA A 171 -0.75 23.57 -5.56
CA ALA A 171 -2.21 23.55 -5.41
C ALA A 171 -2.90 24.27 -6.54
N LEU A 172 -4.17 23.93 -6.78
CA LEU A 172 -5.09 24.69 -7.61
C LEU A 172 -5.93 25.61 -6.72
N ASN A 173 -6.00 26.89 -7.08
CA ASN A 173 -6.77 27.89 -6.34
C ASN A 173 -8.28 27.68 -6.54
N ASP A 174 -9.08 27.71 -5.47
CA ASP A 174 -10.53 27.47 -5.55
C ASP A 174 -11.36 28.71 -5.95
N GLY A 175 -10.74 29.88 -6.09
CA GLY A 175 -11.40 31.15 -6.38
C GLY A 175 -12.03 31.85 -5.17
N SER A 176 -11.86 31.32 -3.95
CA SER A 176 -12.38 31.93 -2.70
C SER A 176 -11.70 33.25 -2.33
N GLY A 177 -10.48 33.48 -2.81
CA GLY A 177 -9.62 34.60 -2.40
C GLY A 177 -8.93 34.41 -1.04
N ILE A 178 -9.07 33.24 -0.39
CA ILE A 178 -8.38 32.93 0.88
C ILE A 178 -6.85 32.91 0.69
N VAL A 179 -6.38 32.41 -0.45
CA VAL A 179 -4.99 32.50 -0.90
C VAL A 179 -4.88 33.23 -2.23
N PRO A 180 -3.82 34.04 -2.44
CA PRO A 180 -3.60 34.74 -3.71
C PRO A 180 -3.32 33.74 -4.84
N ALA A 181 -3.89 34.01 -6.01
CA ALA A 181 -3.65 33.24 -7.22
C ALA A 181 -2.17 33.32 -7.67
N ASP A 182 -1.67 32.20 -8.19
CA ASP A 182 -0.32 32.04 -8.72
C ASP A 182 -0.32 31.57 -10.18
N THR A 183 0.86 31.65 -10.79
CA THR A 183 1.18 31.00 -12.07
C THR A 183 2.09 29.80 -11.83
N VAL A 184 2.31 28.98 -12.87
CA VAL A 184 3.29 27.88 -12.82
C VAL A 184 4.69 28.39 -12.47
N SER A 185 5.05 29.61 -12.91
CA SER A 185 6.33 30.29 -12.66
C SER A 185 6.39 31.14 -11.38
N SER A 186 5.31 31.18 -10.58
CA SER A 186 5.35 31.84 -9.26
C SER A 186 6.38 31.19 -8.34
N GLN A 187 7.06 32.04 -7.55
CA GLN A 187 7.89 31.59 -6.43
C GLN A 187 7.01 30.98 -5.33
N PHE A 188 7.55 29.96 -4.65
CA PHE A 188 6.88 29.31 -3.53
C PHE A 188 6.84 30.23 -2.30
N LYS A 189 5.72 30.20 -1.57
CA LYS A 189 5.42 31.00 -0.37
C LYS A 189 5.45 30.10 0.88
N PRO A 190 5.78 30.61 2.08
CA PRO A 190 5.65 29.82 3.31
C PRO A 190 4.21 29.37 3.55
N ALA A 191 4.03 28.10 3.91
CA ALA A 191 2.73 27.54 4.29
C ALA A 191 2.41 27.82 5.78
N LEU A 192 1.25 27.34 6.26
CA LEU A 192 0.84 27.50 7.67
C LEU A 192 1.76 26.73 8.65
N VAL A 193 2.40 25.65 8.17
CA VAL A 193 3.40 24.88 8.91
C VAL A 193 4.77 25.16 8.31
N SER A 194 5.74 25.56 9.14
CA SER A 194 6.99 26.23 8.71
C SER A 194 7.90 25.43 7.77
N GLN A 195 7.84 24.09 7.81
CA GLN A 195 8.60 23.20 6.92
C GLN A 195 7.98 23.02 5.53
N TYR A 196 6.76 23.54 5.31
CA TYR A 196 6.05 23.44 4.03
C TYR A 196 6.07 24.79 3.29
N GLN A 197 6.07 24.72 1.96
CA GLN A 197 5.92 25.88 1.08
C GLN A 197 4.79 25.61 0.06
N TYR A 198 4.20 26.63 -0.56
CA TYR A 198 3.11 26.46 -1.52
C TYR A 198 3.14 27.42 -2.71
N LYS A 199 2.45 27.05 -3.80
CA LYS A 199 1.90 27.98 -4.80
C LYS A 199 0.49 27.54 -5.22
N ALA A 200 -0.43 28.48 -5.40
CA ALA A 200 -1.86 28.22 -5.61
C ALA A 200 -2.30 28.67 -7.03
N ILE A 201 -2.10 27.80 -8.01
CA ILE A 201 -2.19 28.09 -9.45
C ILE A 201 -3.66 28.22 -9.90
N THR A 202 -3.96 29.16 -10.81
CA THR A 202 -5.28 29.28 -11.47
C THR A 202 -5.26 28.80 -12.92
N GLY A 203 -6.44 28.48 -13.48
CA GLY A 203 -6.64 28.15 -14.90
C GLY A 203 -6.77 26.66 -15.25
N PHE A 204 -6.64 25.78 -14.27
CA PHE A 204 -6.62 24.32 -14.43
C PHE A 204 -7.72 23.65 -13.58
N LYS A 205 -8.22 22.50 -14.05
CA LYS A 205 -9.25 21.70 -13.35
C LYS A 205 -8.71 20.48 -12.59
N GLY A 206 -7.45 20.11 -12.81
CA GLY A 206 -6.80 18.98 -12.15
C GLY A 206 -5.27 19.03 -12.27
N ILE A 207 -4.59 18.32 -11.38
CA ILE A 207 -3.12 18.27 -11.26
C ILE A 207 -2.68 16.87 -10.84
N THR A 208 -1.50 16.41 -11.29
CA THR A 208 -0.73 15.37 -10.60
C THR A 208 0.78 15.63 -10.68
N LEU A 209 1.60 14.93 -9.88
CA LEU A 209 3.08 15.04 -9.92
C LEU A 209 3.74 13.79 -10.51
N LEU A 210 4.31 13.89 -11.71
CA LEU A 210 5.20 12.87 -12.24
C LEU A 210 6.64 13.19 -11.82
N LYS A 211 7.22 12.42 -10.90
CA LYS A 211 8.58 12.63 -10.37
C LYS A 211 8.81 14.04 -9.80
N ASP A 212 7.84 14.54 -9.05
CA ASP A 212 7.78 15.91 -8.50
C ASP A 212 7.59 17.05 -9.54
N GLU A 213 7.42 16.74 -10.83
CA GLU A 213 7.03 17.71 -11.87
C GLU A 213 5.51 17.74 -12.10
N PRO A 214 4.87 18.92 -12.17
CA PRO A 214 3.41 19.02 -12.29
C PRO A 214 2.91 18.79 -13.72
N ILE A 215 2.03 17.79 -13.87
CA ILE A 215 1.17 17.62 -15.03
C ILE A 215 -0.18 18.27 -14.70
N LEU A 216 -0.64 19.18 -15.57
CA LEU A 216 -1.84 20.00 -15.36
C LEU A 216 -2.91 19.66 -16.41
N ILE A 217 -4.17 19.62 -15.98
CA ILE A 217 -5.33 19.52 -16.88
C ILE A 217 -5.99 20.89 -16.99
N SER A 218 -6.03 21.46 -18.19
CA SER A 218 -6.71 22.72 -18.49
C SER A 218 -8.20 22.66 -18.19
N ASN A 219 -8.84 23.81 -17.95
CA ASN A 219 -10.28 23.89 -17.69
C ASN A 219 -11.17 23.23 -18.76
N ASP A 220 -10.71 23.12 -20.01
CA ASP A 220 -11.44 22.47 -21.11
C ASP A 220 -11.16 20.94 -21.23
N GLY A 221 -10.34 20.38 -20.33
CA GLY A 221 -9.90 18.99 -20.34
C GLY A 221 -8.54 18.73 -20.98
N THR A 222 -7.95 19.67 -21.73
CA THR A 222 -6.67 19.39 -22.41
C THR A 222 -5.50 19.22 -21.43
N VAL A 223 -4.72 18.15 -21.61
CA VAL A 223 -3.38 17.98 -21.03
C VAL A 223 -2.32 18.48 -22.02
N ASP A 224 -1.07 18.66 -21.57
CA ASP A 224 0.04 19.09 -22.43
C ASP A 224 0.29 18.12 -23.62
N ALA A 225 0.81 18.66 -24.73
CA ALA A 225 1.13 17.90 -25.94
C ALA A 225 2.21 16.81 -25.71
N VAL A 226 3.12 16.99 -24.76
CA VAL A 226 4.08 15.95 -24.31
C VAL A 226 3.33 14.73 -23.76
N TYR A 227 2.20 14.93 -23.10
CA TYR A 227 1.30 13.87 -22.65
C TYR A 227 0.17 13.59 -23.67
N GLY A 228 0.48 13.76 -24.96
CA GLY A 228 -0.39 13.42 -26.09
C GLY A 228 -1.54 14.38 -26.37
N GLY A 229 -1.68 15.49 -25.64
CA GLY A 229 -2.67 16.54 -25.92
C GLY A 229 -4.15 16.12 -25.79
N GLY A 230 -4.41 14.96 -25.16
CA GLY A 230 -5.76 14.41 -25.01
C GLY A 230 -6.64 15.25 -24.07
N LYS A 231 -7.96 15.04 -24.15
CA LYS A 231 -8.90 15.57 -23.16
C LYS A 231 -9.14 14.55 -22.05
N LEU A 232 -8.91 14.97 -20.80
CA LEU A 232 -8.99 14.16 -19.60
C LEU A 232 -9.93 14.82 -18.57
N VAL A 233 -10.59 14.00 -17.75
CA VAL A 233 -11.38 14.44 -16.59
C VAL A 233 -10.52 14.45 -15.33
N SER A 234 -9.66 13.45 -15.19
CA SER A 234 -8.79 13.22 -14.02
C SER A 234 -7.50 12.52 -14.48
N ILE A 235 -6.42 12.71 -13.71
CA ILE A 235 -5.09 12.12 -13.93
C ILE A 235 -4.46 11.79 -12.56
N SER A 236 -3.64 10.76 -12.49
CA SER A 236 -2.89 10.38 -11.28
C SER A 236 -1.59 9.67 -11.68
N ALA A 237 -0.48 10.10 -11.09
CA ALA A 237 0.82 9.43 -11.20
C ALA A 237 1.06 8.50 -9.99
N GLY A 238 1.54 7.28 -10.24
CA GLY A 238 2.04 6.38 -9.20
C GLY A 238 3.46 6.76 -8.75
N ILE A 239 3.88 6.28 -7.58
CA ILE A 239 5.20 6.57 -7.01
C ILE A 239 6.35 5.99 -7.85
N ASP A 240 6.06 5.01 -8.70
CA ASP A 240 6.94 4.40 -9.70
C ASP A 240 7.08 5.23 -10.98
N GLY A 241 6.25 6.26 -11.16
CA GLY A 241 6.16 7.04 -12.39
C GLY A 241 5.25 6.42 -13.47
N SER A 242 4.45 5.41 -13.13
CA SER A 242 3.29 5.04 -13.95
C SER A 242 2.27 6.20 -13.95
N LEU A 243 1.53 6.37 -15.04
CA LEU A 243 0.62 7.51 -15.21
C LEU A 243 -0.71 7.05 -15.81
N TRP A 244 -1.80 7.44 -15.14
CA TRP A 244 -3.15 6.96 -15.37
C TRP A 244 -4.12 8.13 -15.48
N ALA A 245 -5.17 7.98 -16.28
CA ALA A 245 -6.15 9.05 -16.51
C ALA A 245 -7.56 8.53 -16.80
N LEU A 246 -8.55 9.41 -16.68
CA LEU A 246 -9.92 9.18 -17.15
C LEU A 246 -10.19 10.08 -18.36
N GLN A 247 -10.60 9.46 -19.48
CA GLN A 247 -10.84 10.16 -20.74
C GLN A 247 -12.07 11.08 -20.67
N ASP A 248 -11.99 12.30 -21.20
CA ASP A 248 -13.14 13.20 -21.30
C ASP A 248 -14.06 12.73 -22.46
N GLU A 249 -15.16 12.08 -22.10
CA GLU A 249 -16.12 11.46 -23.02
C GLU A 249 -17.47 12.19 -22.97
N ASN A 250 -17.93 12.72 -24.12
CA ASN A 250 -19.16 13.51 -24.20
C ASN A 250 -20.39 12.75 -23.65
N ASN A 251 -21.03 13.31 -22.62
CA ASN A 251 -22.19 12.76 -21.91
C ASN A 251 -21.95 11.42 -21.18
N ALA A 252 -20.71 11.01 -20.94
CA ALA A 252 -20.44 9.85 -20.09
C ALA A 252 -20.74 10.15 -18.61
N THR A 253 -21.36 9.20 -17.92
CA THR A 253 -21.39 9.16 -16.44
C THR A 253 -20.16 8.50 -15.85
N ASP A 254 -19.54 7.59 -16.61
CA ASP A 254 -18.35 6.83 -16.25
C ASP A 254 -17.36 6.82 -17.41
N PHE A 255 -16.20 7.41 -17.15
CA PHE A 255 -15.17 7.71 -18.13
C PHE A 255 -14.23 6.52 -18.32
N THR A 256 -13.76 6.31 -19.54
CA THR A 256 -12.80 5.25 -19.88
C THR A 256 -11.44 5.46 -19.19
N LEU A 257 -10.93 4.43 -18.50
CA LEU A 257 -9.60 4.44 -17.90
C LEU A 257 -8.52 4.34 -18.98
N LEU A 258 -7.53 5.22 -18.91
CA LEU A 258 -6.36 5.26 -19.78
C LEU A 258 -5.07 5.00 -18.97
N LYS A 259 -4.13 4.29 -19.59
CA LYS A 259 -2.75 4.12 -19.13
C LYS A 259 -1.78 4.80 -20.10
N TRP A 260 -0.85 5.60 -19.59
CA TRP A 260 0.23 6.17 -20.39
C TRP A 260 1.34 5.13 -20.61
N GLN A 261 1.85 5.02 -21.83
CA GLN A 261 3.03 4.24 -22.16
C GLN A 261 4.19 5.18 -22.47
N THR A 262 5.20 5.20 -21.60
CA THR A 262 6.34 6.11 -21.66
C THR A 262 7.24 5.87 -22.88
N VAL A 263 7.41 4.61 -23.31
CA VAL A 263 8.19 4.28 -24.51
C VAL A 263 7.47 4.71 -25.79
N ALA A 264 6.14 4.58 -25.83
CA ALA A 264 5.32 4.93 -26.99
C ALA A 264 4.82 6.38 -27.01
N GLN A 265 5.03 7.13 -25.91
CA GLN A 265 4.48 8.48 -25.66
C GLN A 265 2.98 8.57 -26.03
N LYS A 266 2.20 7.61 -25.54
CA LYS A 266 0.79 7.42 -25.96
C LYS A 266 -0.09 6.86 -24.85
N TRP A 267 -1.35 7.29 -24.83
CA TRP A 267 -2.43 6.71 -24.02
C TRP A 267 -3.02 5.44 -24.64
N TYR A 268 -3.23 4.43 -23.81
CA TYR A 268 -3.89 3.17 -24.13
C TYR A 268 -5.15 3.03 -23.27
N SER A 269 -6.29 2.72 -23.91
CA SER A 269 -7.54 2.40 -23.21
C SER A 269 -7.43 1.06 -22.48
N VAL A 270 -7.94 1.00 -21.25
CA VAL A 270 -8.08 -0.25 -20.48
C VAL A 270 -9.50 -0.77 -20.67
N GLU A 271 -9.65 -1.84 -21.43
CA GLU A 271 -10.96 -2.40 -21.78
C GLU A 271 -11.75 -2.82 -20.52
N GLY A 272 -13.05 -2.48 -20.51
CA GLY A 272 -13.96 -2.74 -19.38
C GLY A 272 -13.79 -1.82 -18.16
N ALA A 273 -12.68 -1.09 -18.02
CA ALA A 273 -12.43 -0.22 -16.87
C ALA A 273 -13.00 1.20 -17.09
N LYS A 274 -14.04 1.56 -16.33
CA LYS A 274 -14.65 2.90 -16.35
C LYS A 274 -14.96 3.43 -14.94
N GLY A 275 -14.91 4.75 -14.76
CA GLY A 275 -15.32 5.40 -13.51
C GLY A 275 -15.33 6.93 -13.52
N VAL A 276 -15.58 7.54 -12.36
CA VAL A 276 -15.60 9.01 -12.14
C VAL A 276 -14.38 9.54 -11.41
N CYS A 277 -13.74 8.72 -10.57
CA CYS A 277 -12.54 9.07 -9.80
C CYS A 277 -11.51 7.95 -9.89
N LEU A 278 -10.24 8.30 -10.12
CA LEU A 278 -9.12 7.37 -10.07
C LEU A 278 -8.08 7.78 -9.02
N SER A 279 -7.28 6.83 -8.56
CA SER A 279 -6.05 7.06 -7.80
C SER A 279 -5.07 5.94 -8.09
N ALA A 280 -3.84 6.27 -8.47
CA ALA A 280 -2.79 5.29 -8.76
C ALA A 280 -1.69 5.36 -7.70
N TYR A 281 -1.38 4.23 -7.07
CA TYR A 281 -0.19 4.10 -6.21
C TYR A 281 1.02 3.62 -7.04
N ASN A 282 0.82 2.64 -7.94
CA ASN A 282 1.82 2.13 -8.87
C ASN A 282 1.15 1.45 -10.08
N GLU A 283 1.94 0.91 -11.02
CA GLU A 283 1.49 0.33 -12.29
C GLU A 283 0.49 -0.84 -12.16
N ILE A 284 0.40 -1.48 -10.99
CA ILE A 284 -0.53 -2.58 -10.71
C ILE A 284 -1.59 -2.21 -9.64
N SER A 285 -1.45 -1.08 -8.97
CA SER A 285 -2.27 -0.65 -7.83
C SER A 285 -3.03 0.64 -8.15
N VAL A 286 -4.01 0.53 -9.02
CA VAL A 286 -4.94 1.60 -9.40
C VAL A 286 -6.30 1.31 -8.77
N ALA A 287 -6.84 2.28 -8.04
CA ALA A 287 -8.20 2.28 -7.55
C ALA A 287 -9.09 3.16 -8.43
N LEU A 288 -10.26 2.64 -8.80
CA LEU A 288 -11.20 3.29 -9.72
C LEU A 288 -12.62 3.19 -9.15
N VAL A 289 -13.23 4.34 -8.87
CA VAL A 289 -14.61 4.48 -8.35
C VAL A 289 -15.53 4.91 -9.48
N ASN A 290 -16.68 4.25 -9.63
CA ASN A 290 -17.69 4.57 -10.64
C ASN A 290 -18.83 5.48 -10.12
N SER A 291 -19.72 5.89 -11.00
CA SER A 291 -20.79 6.88 -10.73
C SER A 291 -21.82 6.44 -9.68
N ILE A 292 -21.94 5.12 -9.44
CA ILE A 292 -22.77 4.54 -8.38
C ILE A 292 -21.99 4.29 -7.07
N GLY A 293 -20.68 4.61 -7.04
CA GLY A 293 -19.83 4.52 -5.86
C GLY A 293 -19.16 3.16 -5.65
N LEU A 294 -19.34 2.19 -6.56
CA LEU A 294 -18.61 0.93 -6.52
C LEU A 294 -17.15 1.14 -6.92
N LEU A 295 -16.28 0.32 -6.33
CA LEU A 295 -14.84 0.49 -6.38
C LEU A 295 -14.18 -0.77 -6.95
N SER A 296 -13.36 -0.58 -7.98
CA SER A 296 -12.55 -1.63 -8.62
C SER A 296 -11.05 -1.39 -8.43
N LEU A 297 -10.26 -2.46 -8.42
CA LEU A 297 -8.83 -2.46 -8.19
C LEU A 297 -8.11 -3.26 -9.28
N SER A 298 -7.09 -2.66 -9.92
CA SER A 298 -6.36 -3.30 -11.03
C SER A 298 -5.53 -4.52 -10.62
N SER A 299 -5.19 -4.66 -9.33
CA SER A 299 -4.38 -5.76 -8.80
C SER A 299 -5.12 -7.10 -8.70
N GLN A 300 -6.42 -7.13 -9.01
CA GLN A 300 -7.27 -8.32 -8.92
C GLN A 300 -7.69 -8.86 -10.30
N THR A 301 -6.73 -9.44 -11.04
CA THR A 301 -7.04 -10.19 -12.26
C THR A 301 -7.98 -11.36 -11.96
N GLY A 302 -9.23 -11.27 -12.43
CA GLY A 302 -10.24 -12.31 -12.29
C GLY A 302 -11.24 -12.14 -11.13
N HIS A 303 -11.08 -11.12 -10.27
CA HIS A 303 -11.92 -10.92 -9.07
C HIS A 303 -12.56 -9.53 -8.98
N GLN A 304 -13.29 -9.10 -10.01
CA GLN A 304 -14.22 -7.95 -9.91
C GLN A 304 -15.50 -8.30 -9.13
N ASN A 305 -15.35 -8.91 -7.96
CA ASN A 305 -16.45 -9.12 -7.02
C ASN A 305 -16.74 -7.81 -6.28
N GLU A 306 -18.01 -7.53 -5.99
CA GLU A 306 -18.43 -6.35 -5.23
C GLU A 306 -17.79 -6.37 -3.84
N ALA A 307 -17.03 -5.33 -3.49
CA ALA A 307 -16.26 -5.28 -2.24
C ALA A 307 -17.17 -5.03 -1.03
N GLU A 308 -16.93 -5.70 0.09
CA GLU A 308 -17.78 -5.56 1.27
C GLU A 308 -17.41 -4.30 2.09
N TYR A 309 -18.40 -3.43 2.30
CA TYR A 309 -18.25 -2.18 3.04
C TYR A 309 -18.66 -2.38 4.51
N VAL A 310 -17.70 -2.79 5.34
CA VAL A 310 -17.94 -3.02 6.77
C VAL A 310 -17.94 -1.69 7.54
N VAL A 311 -19.14 -1.13 7.72
CA VAL A 311 -19.35 -0.03 8.69
C VAL A 311 -19.42 -0.63 10.09
N THR A 312 -18.27 -0.69 10.77
CA THR A 312 -18.17 -1.03 12.19
C THR A 312 -18.81 0.07 13.05
N VAL A 313 -20.14 0.03 13.17
CA VAL A 313 -20.86 0.76 14.22
C VAL A 313 -20.29 0.29 15.57
N PRO A 314 -19.84 1.19 16.47
CA PRO A 314 -19.27 0.80 17.74
C PRO A 314 -20.31 0.11 18.61
N THR A 315 -20.25 -1.23 18.64
CA THR A 315 -21.23 -2.08 19.33
C THR A 315 -21.09 -1.92 20.84
N SER A 316 -22.11 -1.35 21.47
CA SER A 316 -22.24 -1.31 22.93
C SER A 316 -22.23 -2.74 23.49
N VAL A 317 -21.23 -3.05 24.33
CA VAL A 317 -20.91 -4.41 24.80
C VAL A 317 -22.14 -5.13 25.39
N PRO A 318 -22.60 -6.24 24.79
CA PRO A 318 -23.54 -7.16 25.42
C PRO A 318 -22.79 -8.11 26.36
N THR A 319 -23.29 -8.28 27.58
CA THR A 319 -22.77 -9.27 28.54
C THR A 319 -22.90 -10.69 27.99
N SER A 320 -21.84 -11.49 28.08
CA SER A 320 -21.83 -12.88 27.61
C SER A 320 -22.29 -13.88 28.68
N GLU A 321 -23.09 -14.86 28.27
CA GLU A 321 -23.38 -16.07 29.04
C GLU A 321 -23.16 -17.29 28.12
N PRO A 322 -22.47 -18.36 28.57
CA PRO A 322 -22.03 -19.44 27.68
C PRO A 322 -23.06 -20.58 27.54
N SER A 323 -23.03 -21.26 26.40
CA SER A 323 -23.60 -22.60 26.26
C SER A 323 -22.82 -23.40 25.22
N ALA A 324 -22.45 -24.62 25.57
CA ALA A 324 -21.73 -25.55 24.71
C ALA A 324 -22.66 -26.67 24.23
N THR A 325 -22.31 -27.35 23.13
CA THR A 325 -22.42 -28.81 22.92
C THR A 325 -21.87 -29.18 21.53
N SER A 326 -21.16 -30.31 21.44
CA SER A 326 -20.79 -30.99 20.18
C SER A 326 -21.28 -32.44 20.23
N PRO A 327 -21.48 -33.10 19.08
CA PRO A 327 -20.78 -34.39 18.91
C PRO A 327 -20.29 -34.72 17.48
N SER A 328 -19.44 -35.75 17.40
CA SER A 328 -18.83 -36.35 16.20
C SER A 328 -19.58 -37.67 15.84
N GLN A 329 -19.40 -38.40 14.72
CA GLN A 329 -18.28 -38.52 13.78
C GLN A 329 -18.74 -38.35 12.29
N SER A 330 -18.41 -39.12 11.23
CA SER A 330 -17.80 -40.45 11.03
C SER A 330 -16.98 -40.55 9.71
N LEU A 331 -16.49 -41.75 9.35
CA LEU A 331 -15.67 -42.03 8.17
C LEU A 331 -16.36 -43.00 7.18
N THR A 332 -16.02 -42.89 5.89
CA THR A 332 -16.13 -43.98 4.88
C THR A 332 -14.95 -43.87 3.88
N GLN A 333 -14.56 -44.98 3.25
CA GLN A 333 -13.32 -45.13 2.46
C GLN A 333 -13.50 -44.98 0.93
N ALA A 334 -12.38 -44.87 0.20
CA ALA A 334 -12.29 -44.84 -1.27
C ALA A 334 -12.40 -46.24 -1.91
N PRO A 335 -12.36 -46.35 -3.26
CA PRO A 335 -11.07 -46.76 -3.85
C PRO A 335 -10.71 -46.17 -5.24
N SER A 336 -9.42 -45.88 -5.40
CA SER A 336 -8.54 -46.15 -6.56
C SER A 336 -9.05 -46.06 -8.02
N THR A 337 -8.42 -45.20 -8.82
CA THR A 337 -8.06 -45.51 -10.22
C THR A 337 -6.73 -44.86 -10.62
N GLN A 338 -6.12 -45.38 -11.68
CA GLN A 338 -4.70 -45.21 -12.05
C GLN A 338 -4.45 -44.06 -13.06
N PRO A 339 -3.32 -43.33 -12.96
CA PRO A 339 -2.79 -42.50 -14.04
C PRO A 339 -1.48 -43.07 -14.68
N PRO A 340 -1.17 -42.77 -15.96
CA PRO A 340 0.00 -43.30 -16.68
C PRO A 340 1.15 -42.30 -16.91
N ALA A 341 2.27 -42.83 -17.41
CA ALA A 341 3.31 -42.18 -18.23
C ALA A 341 3.84 -40.78 -17.82
N THR A 342 5.01 -40.77 -17.17
CA THR A 342 5.78 -39.57 -16.84
C THR A 342 6.14 -38.73 -18.07
N THR A 343 5.74 -37.45 -18.10
CA THR A 343 6.29 -36.43 -19.01
C THR A 343 6.78 -35.25 -18.17
N THR A 344 8.07 -34.95 -18.22
CA THR A 344 8.72 -34.02 -17.28
C THR A 344 8.58 -32.56 -17.73
N THR A 345 7.34 -32.03 -17.71
CA THR A 345 7.13 -30.57 -17.73
C THR A 345 7.59 -29.96 -16.41
N GLN A 346 8.30 -28.84 -16.46
CA GLN A 346 8.58 -28.04 -15.26
C GLN A 346 7.27 -27.45 -14.75
N GLN A 347 6.75 -27.98 -13.64
CA GLN A 347 5.58 -27.41 -12.98
C GLN A 347 5.96 -26.06 -12.38
N GLN A 348 5.46 -24.97 -12.94
CA GLN A 348 5.42 -23.68 -12.24
C GLN A 348 4.59 -23.87 -10.97
N ILE A 349 5.21 -23.66 -9.81
CA ILE A 349 4.52 -23.75 -8.52
C ILE A 349 3.61 -22.53 -8.40
N ILE A 350 2.32 -22.70 -8.71
CA ILE A 350 1.30 -21.67 -8.50
C ILE A 350 1.01 -21.61 -6.99
N VAL A 351 1.84 -20.85 -6.26
CA VAL A 351 1.61 -20.55 -4.86
C VAL A 351 0.36 -19.67 -4.76
N ASN A 352 -0.75 -20.21 -4.24
CA ASN A 352 -2.01 -19.45 -4.19
C ASN A 352 -1.88 -18.31 -3.17
N SER A 353 -1.87 -17.07 -3.67
CA SER A 353 -1.71 -15.82 -2.92
C SER A 353 -2.78 -15.57 -1.86
N GLN A 354 -3.89 -16.33 -1.87
CA GLN A 354 -4.98 -16.22 -0.91
C GLN A 354 -4.66 -16.77 0.50
N GLN A 355 -3.50 -17.39 0.75
CA GLN A 355 -3.25 -18.16 1.99
C GLN A 355 -2.22 -17.59 3.00
N TYR A 356 -1.60 -16.44 2.75
CA TYR A 356 -0.59 -15.86 3.64
C TYR A 356 -0.73 -14.34 3.82
N GLN A 357 -1.04 -13.91 5.06
CA GLN A 357 -1.18 -12.51 5.46
C GLN A 357 0.12 -11.99 6.12
N SER A 358 1.20 -11.88 5.34
CA SER A 358 2.45 -11.28 5.83
C SER A 358 2.46 -9.76 5.66
N LEU A 359 3.03 -9.05 6.64
CA LEU A 359 3.40 -7.63 6.51
C LEU A 359 4.91 -7.44 6.28
N LEU A 360 5.67 -8.53 6.16
CA LEU A 360 7.12 -8.57 5.96
C LEU A 360 7.55 -9.14 4.60
N ALA A 361 6.67 -9.87 3.92
CA ALA A 361 6.93 -10.54 2.64
C ALA A 361 5.69 -10.55 1.73
N ASN A 362 5.89 -10.38 0.43
CA ASN A 362 4.88 -10.62 -0.61
C ASN A 362 4.98 -12.06 -1.18
N ALA A 363 4.21 -12.38 -2.23
CA ALA A 363 4.22 -13.71 -2.85
C ALA A 363 5.59 -14.08 -3.46
N ASP A 364 6.24 -13.14 -4.14
CA ASP A 364 7.55 -13.30 -4.78
C ASP A 364 8.68 -13.40 -3.73
N ASP A 365 8.50 -12.80 -2.56
CA ASP A 365 9.35 -12.98 -1.40
C ASP A 365 9.29 -14.43 -0.89
N PHE A 366 8.08 -14.97 -0.68
CA PHE A 366 7.92 -16.38 -0.30
C PHE A 366 8.40 -17.35 -1.39
N GLN A 367 8.10 -17.11 -2.67
CA GLN A 367 8.58 -17.97 -3.77
C GLN A 367 10.11 -18.02 -3.81
N TRP A 368 10.78 -16.88 -3.66
CA TRP A 368 12.24 -16.83 -3.56
C TRP A 368 12.78 -17.54 -2.31
N ILE A 369 12.15 -17.38 -1.14
CA ILE A 369 12.54 -18.12 0.09
C ILE A 369 12.47 -19.62 -0.14
N MET A 370 11.36 -20.11 -0.71
CA MET A 370 11.16 -21.53 -0.99
C MET A 370 12.20 -22.06 -1.97
N ASN A 371 12.60 -21.27 -2.97
CA ASN A 371 13.71 -21.60 -3.88
C ASN A 371 15.09 -21.65 -3.18
N GLN A 372 15.27 -21.08 -1.99
CA GLN A 372 16.52 -21.20 -1.21
C GLN A 372 16.61 -22.52 -0.42
N ILE A 373 15.53 -23.32 -0.37
CA ILE A 373 15.43 -24.50 0.51
C ILE A 373 15.52 -25.77 -0.35
N PRO A 374 16.72 -26.37 -0.52
CA PRO A 374 16.91 -27.49 -1.44
C PRO A 374 16.19 -28.75 -0.96
N ASN A 375 15.70 -29.54 -1.92
CA ASN A 375 14.96 -30.80 -1.70
C ASN A 375 13.62 -30.64 -0.96
N LYS A 376 13.00 -29.46 -1.02
CA LYS A 376 11.64 -29.20 -0.53
C LYS A 376 10.78 -28.55 -1.62
N ASN A 377 9.62 -29.15 -1.88
CA ASN A 377 8.60 -28.62 -2.79
C ASN A 377 7.38 -28.25 -1.94
N PHE A 378 7.39 -27.06 -1.34
CA PHE A 378 6.24 -26.59 -0.56
C PHE A 378 5.08 -26.26 -1.48
N THR A 379 3.90 -26.73 -1.09
CA THR A 379 2.62 -26.46 -1.77
C THR A 379 1.83 -25.35 -1.10
N LYS A 380 2.12 -25.08 0.18
CA LYS A 380 1.37 -24.16 1.03
C LYS A 380 2.26 -23.51 2.07
N VAL A 381 1.97 -22.25 2.36
CA VAL A 381 2.57 -21.49 3.48
C VAL A 381 1.42 -20.87 4.27
N THR A 382 1.44 -20.96 5.60
CA THR A 382 0.34 -20.47 6.45
C THR A 382 0.89 -19.81 7.70
N GLN A 383 0.46 -18.58 7.97
CA GLN A 383 0.87 -17.84 9.16
C GLN A 383 0.34 -18.53 10.42
N ILE A 384 1.23 -18.75 11.38
CA ILE A 384 0.91 -19.32 12.70
C ILE A 384 1.21 -18.33 13.84
N TYR A 385 1.99 -17.28 13.57
CA TYR A 385 2.25 -16.19 14.51
C TYR A 385 2.51 -14.86 13.80
N GLY A 386 2.21 -13.77 14.49
CA GLY A 386 2.55 -12.41 14.07
C GLY A 386 2.41 -11.43 15.24
N ALA A 387 3.45 -10.67 15.52
CA ALA A 387 3.49 -9.64 16.57
C ALA A 387 4.38 -8.47 16.14
N ASP A 388 3.90 -7.23 16.34
CA ASP A 388 4.80 -6.08 16.42
C ASP A 388 5.38 -5.98 17.85
N GLU A 389 6.40 -5.13 18.01
CA GLU A 389 7.10 -4.87 19.27
C GLU A 389 6.18 -4.80 20.51
N ASN A 390 6.39 -5.71 21.46
CA ASN A 390 5.70 -5.85 22.74
C ASN A 390 4.17 -6.05 22.69
N GLN A 391 3.55 -6.28 21.52
CA GLN A 391 2.10 -6.48 21.42
C GLN A 391 1.59 -7.83 21.95
N ARG A 392 2.44 -8.87 21.96
CA ARG A 392 2.10 -10.22 22.44
C ARG A 392 2.96 -10.66 23.62
N SER A 393 2.48 -11.69 24.31
CA SER A 393 3.27 -12.36 25.35
C SER A 393 4.38 -13.23 24.75
N ILE A 394 5.43 -13.45 25.54
CA ILE A 394 6.52 -14.38 25.17
C ILE A 394 5.98 -15.82 25.06
N GLN A 395 4.98 -16.18 25.87
CA GLN A 395 4.43 -17.53 25.87
C GLN A 395 3.66 -17.83 24.57
N GLU A 396 2.82 -16.93 24.06
CA GLU A 396 2.17 -17.13 22.75
C GLU A 396 3.19 -17.37 21.62
N GLY A 397 4.34 -16.67 21.66
CA GLY A 397 5.41 -16.86 20.67
C GLY A 397 6.14 -18.19 20.83
N ILE A 398 6.34 -18.67 22.07
CA ILE A 398 6.85 -20.01 22.35
C ILE A 398 5.85 -21.07 21.87
N ASP A 399 4.58 -20.98 22.25
CA ASP A 399 3.53 -21.96 21.94
C ASP A 399 3.25 -22.04 20.43
N ALA A 400 3.41 -20.92 19.71
CA ALA A 400 3.35 -20.91 18.25
C ALA A 400 4.59 -21.51 17.59
N PHE A 401 5.78 -21.40 18.19
CA PHE A 401 7.03 -21.89 17.60
C PHE A 401 7.35 -23.36 17.95
N SER A 402 7.08 -23.79 19.18
CA SER A 402 7.57 -25.04 19.79
C SER A 402 6.95 -26.33 19.22
N ASN A 403 7.75 -27.40 19.20
CA ASN A 403 7.39 -28.74 18.71
C ASN A 403 6.87 -28.78 17.25
N ARG A 404 7.28 -27.84 16.41
CA ARG A 404 6.93 -27.79 14.98
C ARG A 404 8.15 -28.07 14.10
N THR A 405 7.88 -28.43 12.84
CA THR A 405 8.88 -28.50 11.76
C THR A 405 8.46 -27.53 10.65
N ASP A 406 9.34 -27.34 9.67
CA ASP A 406 9.06 -26.57 8.44
C ASP A 406 8.56 -25.14 8.72
N ILE A 407 9.18 -24.51 9.72
CA ILE A 407 8.87 -23.13 10.10
C ILE A 407 9.71 -22.17 9.27
N ILE A 408 9.06 -21.25 8.57
CA ILE A 408 9.68 -20.03 8.05
C ILE A 408 9.39 -18.92 9.04
N LEU A 409 10.42 -18.26 9.56
CA LEU A 409 10.31 -17.11 10.46
C LEU A 409 10.88 -15.88 9.76
N LEU A 410 10.10 -14.80 9.78
CA LEU A 410 10.47 -13.48 9.26
C LEU A 410 10.58 -12.49 10.44
N TYR A 411 11.63 -11.69 10.44
CA TYR A 411 11.98 -10.79 11.53
C TYR A 411 12.41 -9.44 10.95
N LYS A 412 11.81 -8.36 11.46
CA LYS A 412 12.14 -6.98 11.08
C LYS A 412 12.89 -6.25 12.18
N THR A 413 14.03 -5.68 11.83
CA THR A 413 14.91 -4.90 12.71
C THR A 413 14.47 -3.44 12.81
N ASP A 414 14.99 -2.74 13.81
CA ASP A 414 14.94 -1.29 13.97
C ASP A 414 15.74 -0.53 12.91
N HIS A 415 16.79 -1.14 12.36
CA HIS A 415 17.46 -0.68 11.14
C HIS A 415 16.65 -0.96 9.85
N ASN A 416 15.37 -1.35 9.97
CA ASN A 416 14.44 -1.61 8.86
C ASN A 416 14.82 -2.79 7.93
N SER A 417 15.83 -3.60 8.28
CA SER A 417 16.13 -4.86 7.60
C SER A 417 15.04 -5.90 7.87
N ILE A 418 14.70 -6.69 6.87
CA ILE A 418 13.89 -7.89 6.99
C ILE A 418 14.79 -9.09 6.75
N THR A 419 15.08 -9.81 7.84
CA THR A 419 15.84 -11.06 7.87
C THR A 419 14.91 -12.22 8.19
N GLY A 420 15.34 -13.45 7.92
CA GLY A 420 14.54 -14.62 8.21
C GLY A 420 15.31 -15.92 8.12
N TYR A 421 14.65 -16.99 8.54
CA TYR A 421 15.19 -18.33 8.46
C TYR A 421 14.10 -19.39 8.36
N TYR A 422 14.43 -20.46 7.66
CA TYR A 422 13.66 -21.69 7.62
C TYR A 422 14.29 -22.71 8.59
N ILE A 423 13.47 -23.47 9.32
CA ILE A 423 13.87 -24.51 10.26
C ILE A 423 13.09 -25.80 10.00
N ASN A 424 13.81 -26.91 9.84
CA ASN A 424 13.26 -28.25 9.67
C ASN A 424 13.86 -29.23 10.68
N GLY A 425 12.99 -29.73 11.56
CA GLY A 425 13.31 -30.49 12.77
C GLY A 425 12.57 -29.89 13.96
N SER A 426 12.25 -30.70 14.96
CA SER A 426 11.37 -30.29 16.06
C SER A 426 12.02 -29.20 16.94
N THR A 427 11.39 -28.03 16.98
CA THR A 427 11.78 -26.87 17.77
C THR A 427 11.63 -27.12 19.29
N PRO A 428 12.56 -26.63 20.14
CA PRO A 428 12.50 -26.85 21.59
C PRO A 428 11.31 -26.14 22.25
N SER A 429 10.87 -26.68 23.39
CA SER A 429 9.79 -26.14 24.22
C SER A 429 10.29 -25.67 25.58
N ASP A 430 9.49 -24.84 26.25
CA ASP A 430 9.78 -24.29 27.57
C ASP A 430 10.05 -25.36 28.66
N SER A 431 9.32 -26.45 28.57
CA SER A 431 9.38 -27.67 29.37
C SER A 431 10.66 -28.51 29.18
N SER A 432 11.47 -28.23 28.15
CA SER A 432 12.69 -29.01 27.89
C SER A 432 13.74 -28.18 27.14
N PRO A 433 14.66 -27.47 27.85
CA PRO A 433 15.75 -26.71 27.25
C PRO A 433 16.84 -27.65 26.70
N LEU A 434 16.52 -28.32 25.60
CA LEU A 434 17.38 -29.27 24.90
C LEU A 434 17.91 -28.66 23.61
N TYR A 435 19.20 -28.88 23.36
CA TYR A 435 19.82 -28.63 22.07
C TYR A 435 19.20 -29.57 21.02
N ARG A 436 18.52 -29.01 20.02
CA ARG A 436 17.94 -29.74 18.88
C ARG A 436 18.78 -29.48 17.65
N ARG A 437 19.29 -30.54 17.00
CA ARG A 437 19.82 -30.42 15.64
C ARG A 437 18.67 -30.27 14.66
N VAL A 438 18.74 -29.26 13.82
CA VAL A 438 17.75 -28.92 12.80
C VAL A 438 18.46 -28.58 11.49
N LYS A 439 17.80 -28.80 10.36
CA LYS A 439 18.23 -28.19 9.10
C LYS A 439 17.76 -26.75 9.05
N SER A 440 18.60 -25.81 8.63
CA SER A 440 18.17 -24.43 8.42
C SER A 440 18.63 -23.82 7.09
N VAL A 441 17.96 -22.74 6.72
CA VAL A 441 18.39 -21.77 5.71
C VAL A 441 18.23 -20.40 6.33
N ILE A 442 19.25 -19.54 6.25
CA ILE A 442 19.24 -18.19 6.84
C ILE A 442 19.39 -17.18 5.69
N PHE A 443 18.56 -16.13 5.68
CA PHE A 443 18.44 -15.23 4.54
C PHE A 443 18.08 -13.79 4.96
N SER A 444 18.47 -12.83 4.13
CA SER A 444 18.04 -11.43 4.20
C SER A 444 17.13 -11.14 3.02
N LEU A 445 15.85 -10.81 3.29
CA LEU A 445 14.92 -10.36 2.25
C LEU A 445 15.29 -8.95 1.78
N SER A 446 15.65 -8.04 2.69
CA SER A 446 16.05 -6.67 2.33
C SER A 446 17.31 -6.61 1.46
N ALA A 447 18.23 -7.56 1.58
CA ALA A 447 19.39 -7.69 0.70
C ALA A 447 19.20 -8.71 -0.46
N ARG A 448 18.04 -9.38 -0.53
CA ARG A 448 17.75 -10.51 -1.44
C ARG A 448 18.88 -11.55 -1.55
N GLN A 449 19.47 -11.90 -0.41
CA GLN A 449 20.61 -12.81 -0.30
C GLN A 449 20.36 -13.91 0.73
N SER A 450 20.65 -15.15 0.36
CA SER A 450 20.72 -16.30 1.26
C SER A 450 22.16 -16.57 1.69
N LEU A 451 22.35 -17.10 2.91
CA LEU A 451 23.64 -17.65 3.33
C LEU A 451 23.80 -19.07 2.76
N PRO A 452 25.01 -19.49 2.33
CA PRO A 452 25.20 -20.76 1.64
C PRO A 452 24.67 -21.97 2.42
N TYR A 453 23.84 -22.80 1.78
CA TYR A 453 23.14 -23.91 2.43
C TYR A 453 24.06 -24.86 3.20
N ASN A 454 25.26 -25.13 2.69
CA ASN A 454 26.26 -25.97 3.34
C ASN A 454 26.82 -25.40 4.66
N ARG A 455 26.65 -24.10 4.94
CA ARG A 455 26.96 -23.46 6.24
C ARG A 455 25.79 -23.52 7.23
N THR A 456 24.55 -23.72 6.75
CA THR A 456 23.31 -23.69 7.57
C THR A 456 22.60 -25.05 7.68
N GLU A 457 22.93 -26.04 6.86
CA GLU A 457 22.24 -27.34 6.79
C GLU A 457 22.23 -28.11 8.12
N VAL A 458 23.21 -27.90 9.01
CA VAL A 458 23.20 -28.47 10.36
C VAL A 458 23.36 -27.36 11.38
N SER A 459 22.23 -26.80 11.81
CA SER A 459 22.16 -25.86 12.93
C SER A 459 21.77 -26.57 14.21
N THR A 460 22.16 -26.00 15.35
CA THR A 460 21.62 -26.35 16.66
C THR A 460 20.72 -25.22 17.13
N ILE A 461 19.46 -25.52 17.44
CA ILE A 461 18.56 -24.60 18.12
C ILE A 461 18.40 -24.99 19.59
N SER A 462 18.45 -24.01 20.47
CA SER A 462 18.23 -24.15 21.92
C SER A 462 17.28 -23.07 22.43
N TYR A 463 16.71 -23.29 23.61
CA TYR A 463 15.82 -22.35 24.30
C TYR A 463 16.34 -22.10 25.71
N TYR A 464 16.43 -20.82 26.10
CA TYR A 464 16.96 -20.39 27.39
C TYR A 464 15.83 -19.94 28.31
N SER A 465 15.31 -20.88 29.10
CA SER A 465 14.21 -20.72 30.07
C SER A 465 14.48 -19.77 31.25
N SER A 466 15.58 -19.02 31.22
CA SER A 466 15.89 -17.95 32.19
C SER A 466 14.88 -16.79 32.08
N ASN A 467 15.01 -15.79 32.96
CA ASN A 467 14.22 -14.55 32.95
C ASN A 467 14.11 -13.90 31.55
N LYS A 468 15.08 -14.14 30.66
CA LYS A 468 15.12 -13.54 29.31
C LYS A 468 14.28 -14.28 28.26
N LYS A 469 13.94 -15.58 28.46
CA LYS A 469 13.13 -16.43 27.56
C LYS A 469 13.36 -16.21 26.05
N PHE A 470 14.54 -16.56 25.55
CA PHE A 470 14.93 -16.44 24.14
C PHE A 470 15.33 -17.79 23.52
N PHE A 471 15.32 -17.85 22.19
CA PHE A 471 15.90 -18.94 21.40
C PHE A 471 17.27 -18.54 20.85
N VAL A 472 18.14 -19.52 20.64
CA VAL A 472 19.40 -19.34 19.88
C VAL A 472 19.46 -20.38 18.77
N LEU A 473 19.71 -19.94 17.53
CA LEU A 473 20.01 -20.78 16.38
C LEU A 473 21.49 -20.60 16.01
N SER A 474 22.32 -21.59 16.33
CA SER A 474 23.75 -21.61 16.02
C SER A 474 24.03 -22.52 14.82
N ALA A 475 24.78 -22.03 13.85
CA ALA A 475 25.34 -22.77 12.71
C ALA A 475 26.88 -22.72 12.76
N SER A 476 27.60 -23.15 11.72
CA SER A 476 29.07 -23.22 11.75
C SER A 476 29.77 -21.86 11.89
N GLN A 477 29.08 -20.79 11.49
CA GLN A 477 29.61 -19.42 11.37
C GLN A 477 28.55 -18.36 11.72
N ILE A 478 27.39 -18.74 12.27
CA ILE A 478 26.24 -17.85 12.44
C ILE A 478 25.60 -18.14 13.80
N ASP A 479 25.36 -17.10 14.60
CA ASP A 479 24.59 -17.18 15.85
C ASP A 479 23.44 -16.17 15.79
N LEU A 480 22.20 -16.67 15.82
CA LEU A 480 21.00 -15.85 15.87
C LEU A 480 20.31 -16.01 17.23
N VAL A 481 20.30 -14.95 18.04
CA VAL A 481 19.55 -14.84 19.29
C VAL A 481 18.26 -14.09 19.02
N PHE A 482 17.11 -14.64 19.40
CA PHE A 482 15.82 -13.97 19.20
C PHE A 482 14.77 -14.25 20.27
N THR A 483 13.98 -13.22 20.59
CA THR A 483 12.92 -13.23 21.58
C THR A 483 11.57 -13.33 20.86
N PRO A 484 10.80 -14.42 21.06
CA PRO A 484 9.68 -14.74 20.17
C PRO A 484 8.47 -13.80 20.28
N ARG A 485 8.44 -12.87 21.26
CA ARG A 485 7.40 -11.82 21.35
C ARG A 485 7.63 -10.61 20.45
N CYS A 486 8.84 -10.44 19.92
CA CYS A 486 9.36 -9.18 19.38
C CYS A 486 9.45 -8.05 20.42
N GLY A 487 10.65 -7.58 20.75
CA GLY A 487 10.85 -6.41 21.64
C GLY A 487 11.94 -6.67 22.68
N SER A 488 11.73 -6.17 23.89
CA SER A 488 12.66 -6.36 25.01
C SER A 488 12.40 -7.67 25.79
N ASP A 489 13.29 -8.03 26.69
CA ASP A 489 13.07 -9.05 27.73
C ASP A 489 12.15 -8.55 28.85
N ILE A 490 11.90 -9.38 29.88
CA ILE A 490 11.02 -8.99 31.01
C ILE A 490 11.58 -7.85 31.88
N ASN A 491 12.86 -7.50 31.70
CA ASN A 491 13.59 -6.47 32.45
C ASN A 491 13.77 -5.17 31.63
N GLY A 492 13.35 -5.15 30.37
CA GLY A 492 13.45 -4.01 29.47
C GLY A 492 14.69 -3.99 28.55
N TYR A 493 15.54 -5.03 28.57
CA TYR A 493 16.71 -5.11 27.68
C TYR A 493 16.36 -5.76 26.35
N TYR A 494 16.81 -5.19 25.23
CA TYR A 494 16.82 -5.93 23.96
C TYR A 494 17.88 -7.05 24.05
N THR A 495 17.45 -8.28 23.73
CA THR A 495 18.26 -9.49 23.84
C THR A 495 18.52 -10.15 22.49
N ASP A 496 18.05 -9.52 21.40
CA ASP A 496 18.11 -10.06 20.06
C ASP A 496 19.42 -9.61 19.38
N ASP A 497 20.12 -10.55 18.76
CA ASP A 497 21.49 -10.37 18.24
C ASP A 497 21.71 -11.33 17.07
N PHE A 498 22.19 -10.83 15.94
CA PHE A 498 22.42 -11.61 14.72
C PHE A 498 23.86 -11.46 14.26
N GLN A 499 24.69 -12.43 14.65
CA GLN A 499 26.11 -12.45 14.31
C GLN A 499 26.33 -13.43 13.14
N ASN A 500 26.84 -12.91 12.02
CA ASN A 500 27.45 -13.72 10.96
C ASN A 500 28.97 -13.56 11.05
N GLN A 501 29.72 -14.66 10.97
CA GLN A 501 31.16 -14.70 11.15
C GLN A 501 31.85 -15.18 9.87
N GLU A 502 32.71 -14.36 9.28
CA GLU A 502 33.53 -14.78 8.13
C GLU A 502 34.95 -15.13 8.55
N GLU A 503 35.45 -16.24 8.02
CA GLU A 503 36.83 -16.69 8.18
C GLU A 503 37.77 -15.91 7.25
N GLU A 504 38.43 -14.88 7.78
CA GLU A 504 39.61 -14.31 7.13
C GLU A 504 40.82 -15.21 7.38
N LYS A 505 41.55 -15.56 6.31
CA LYS A 505 42.72 -16.44 6.38
C LYS A 505 43.99 -15.67 6.07
N GLN A 506 44.63 -15.13 7.11
CA GLN A 506 45.88 -14.40 6.99
C GLN A 506 47.07 -15.36 7.16
N GLY A 507 47.45 -16.00 6.07
CA GLY A 507 48.49 -17.05 6.06
C GLY A 507 48.00 -18.33 6.74
N SER A 508 48.62 -18.70 7.86
CA SER A 508 48.23 -19.86 8.68
C SER A 508 47.28 -19.52 9.83
N GLN A 509 46.98 -18.24 10.06
CA GLN A 509 46.00 -17.80 11.06
C GLN A 509 44.60 -17.69 10.44
N VAL A 510 43.59 -18.13 11.20
CA VAL A 510 42.17 -17.96 10.87
C VAL A 510 41.58 -16.98 11.87
N THR A 511 41.11 -15.85 11.37
CA THR A 511 40.46 -14.79 12.15
C THR A 511 38.98 -14.78 11.80
N TYR A 512 38.11 -14.59 12.80
CA TYR A 512 36.65 -14.53 12.60
C TYR A 512 36.18 -13.08 12.67
N ILE A 513 35.83 -12.51 11.52
CA ILE A 513 35.28 -11.14 11.40
C ILE A 513 33.76 -11.20 11.55
N ARG A 514 33.17 -10.32 12.37
CA ARG A 514 31.70 -10.22 12.53
C ARG A 514 31.10 -9.28 11.50
N LEU A 515 30.30 -9.81 10.59
CA LEU A 515 29.58 -9.04 9.56
C LEU A 515 28.08 -8.98 9.87
N ASN A 516 27.71 -8.10 10.81
CA ASN A 516 26.32 -7.96 11.25
C ASN A 516 25.41 -7.35 10.16
N SER A 517 25.94 -6.57 9.23
CA SER A 517 25.18 -5.71 8.32
C SER A 517 24.16 -6.44 7.44
N LEU A 518 24.51 -7.61 6.88
CA LEU A 518 23.67 -8.37 5.96
C LEU A 518 22.31 -8.77 6.56
N LEU A 519 22.31 -9.22 7.82
CA LEU A 519 21.10 -9.66 8.51
C LEU A 519 20.44 -8.50 9.27
N THR A 520 21.23 -7.67 9.96
CA THR A 520 20.71 -6.64 10.85
C THR A 520 20.25 -5.37 10.14
N GLY A 521 20.84 -5.03 8.99
CA GLY A 521 20.76 -3.70 8.37
C GLY A 521 21.69 -2.65 9.00
N ASN A 522 22.42 -2.99 10.07
CA ASN A 522 23.34 -2.08 10.75
C ASN A 522 24.65 -1.93 9.97
N SER A 523 24.97 -0.71 9.53
CA SER A 523 26.21 -0.39 8.83
C SER A 523 27.41 -0.14 9.75
N VAL A 524 27.22 -0.14 11.07
CA VAL A 524 28.27 0.14 12.06
C VAL A 524 28.83 -1.17 12.62
N GLU A 525 30.15 -1.32 12.67
CA GLU A 525 30.87 -2.47 13.24
C GLU A 525 30.66 -2.67 14.76
N SER A 526 29.92 -1.76 15.42
CA SER A 526 29.60 -1.84 16.83
C SER A 526 28.69 -3.05 17.14
N VAL A 527 29.01 -3.77 18.21
CA VAL A 527 28.23 -4.93 18.70
C VAL A 527 26.95 -4.49 19.43
N SER A 528 26.17 -3.60 18.82
CA SER A 528 24.87 -3.14 19.33
C SER A 528 23.81 -4.20 19.09
N ALA A 529 23.14 -4.64 20.16
CA ALA A 529 21.97 -5.51 20.09
C ALA A 529 20.87 -4.87 19.22
N VAL A 530 20.13 -5.71 18.52
CA VAL A 530 19.09 -5.31 17.55
C VAL A 530 17.75 -5.25 18.26
N SER A 531 16.90 -4.28 17.91
CA SER A 531 15.53 -4.23 18.41
C SER A 531 14.57 -4.84 17.39
N CYS A 532 13.84 -5.89 17.78
CA CYS A 532 12.76 -6.41 16.96
C CYS A 532 11.62 -5.38 16.85
N LYS A 533 11.19 -5.07 15.62
CA LYS A 533 10.01 -4.23 15.36
C LYS A 533 8.79 -5.01 14.87
N ARG A 534 9.00 -6.13 14.17
CA ARG A 534 7.95 -7.14 13.91
C ARG A 534 8.54 -8.53 13.74
N ILE A 535 7.84 -9.55 14.22
CA ILE A 535 8.14 -10.97 13.96
C ILE A 535 6.89 -11.67 13.39
N GLU A 536 7.08 -12.55 12.41
CA GLU A 536 6.03 -13.37 11.81
C GLU A 536 6.55 -14.81 11.64
N MET A 537 5.70 -15.81 11.90
CA MET A 537 6.06 -17.22 11.76
C MET A 537 5.03 -17.93 10.88
N TYR A 538 5.51 -18.81 10.01
CA TYR A 538 4.73 -19.55 9.03
C TYR A 538 5.07 -21.04 9.10
N LEU A 539 4.05 -21.88 9.00
CA LEU A 539 4.21 -23.30 8.70
C LEU A 539 4.17 -23.50 7.18
N ALA A 540 5.23 -24.09 6.62
CA ALA A 540 5.30 -24.48 5.21
C ALA A 540 4.98 -25.99 5.06
N GLN A 541 4.22 -26.36 4.03
CA GLN A 541 3.69 -27.72 3.81
C GLN A 541 3.84 -28.16 2.35
#